data_AF-A0A524MPN9-F1
#
_entry.id   AF-A0A524MPN9-F1
#
_cell.length_a   1.000
_cell.length_b   1.000
_cell.length_c   1.000
_cell.angle_alpha   90.00
_cell.angle_beta   90.00
_cell.angle_gamma   90.00
#
_symmetry.space_group_name_H-M   'P 1'
#
loop_
_entity.id
_entity.type
_entity.pdbx_description
1 polymer ?
#
loop_
_entity_poly.entity_id
_entity_poly.type
_entity_poly.pdbx_seq_one_letter_code
_entity_poly.pdbx_strand_id
1 'polypeptide(L)'
;MNLTMLSAATCAAAFTLSTLQADAATSTNEFEFEVVMVAISSTRWQALKYETRTGEAWIASSGKWMPIADTAKIPKGKYVIKMTALSGDWAAIRYEVNTGQSWHCRAGAWVEITLAPVEPIDQSANPTSSDETKEQP
;
A
#
# COMPACT_ATOMS: atom_id res chain seq x y z
N MET A 1 67.71 -40.21 39.93
CA MET A 1 68.12 -38.84 39.54
C MET A 1 68.51 -38.92 38.07
N ASN A 2 67.62 -38.52 37.17
CA ASN A 2 67.66 -37.25 36.38
C ASN A 2 68.88 -37.20 35.45
N LEU A 3 68.84 -36.87 34.16
CA LEU A 3 67.84 -36.34 33.20
C LEU A 3 68.56 -36.39 31.83
N THR A 4 67.88 -36.63 30.70
CA THR A 4 67.97 -35.78 29.48
C THR A 4 67.06 -36.33 28.37
N MET A 5 65.95 -35.62 28.16
CA MET A 5 65.23 -35.57 26.90
C MET A 5 66.00 -34.73 25.88
N LEU A 6 65.87 -35.05 24.59
CA LEU A 6 65.76 -34.04 23.54
C LEU A 6 64.86 -34.60 22.43
N SER A 7 63.57 -34.26 22.46
CA SER A 7 62.63 -34.55 21.39
C SER A 7 62.37 -33.28 20.59
N ALA A 8 62.55 -33.37 19.28
CA ALA A 8 62.39 -32.28 18.33
C ALA A 8 60.91 -31.83 18.25
N ALA A 9 60.69 -30.52 18.34
CA ALA A 9 59.38 -29.91 18.19
C ALA A 9 58.98 -29.87 16.71
N THR A 10 57.93 -30.60 16.34
CA THR A 10 57.27 -30.47 15.04
C THR A 10 56.19 -29.40 15.17
N CYS A 11 56.34 -28.28 14.46
CA CYS A 11 55.31 -27.25 14.31
C CYS A 11 54.15 -27.80 13.45
N ALA A 12 53.00 -28.06 14.06
CA ALA A 12 51.75 -28.23 13.34
C ALA A 12 50.99 -26.89 13.38
N ALA A 13 50.96 -26.20 12.24
CA ALA A 13 50.10 -25.03 12.07
C ALA A 13 48.65 -25.52 11.90
N ALA A 14 47.80 -25.27 12.90
CA ALA A 14 46.38 -25.56 12.83
C ALA A 14 45.68 -24.48 11.99
N PHE A 15 45.15 -24.87 10.83
CA PHE A 15 44.24 -24.05 10.03
C PHE A 15 42.87 -24.05 10.74
N THR A 16 42.52 -22.96 11.41
CA THR A 16 41.18 -22.79 11.98
C THR A 16 40.21 -22.47 10.85
N LEU A 17 39.37 -23.44 10.51
CA LEU A 17 38.24 -23.26 9.60
C LEU A 17 37.21 -22.35 10.29
N SER A 18 37.18 -21.07 9.91
CA SER A 18 36.13 -20.16 10.36
C SER A 18 34.78 -20.67 9.86
N THR A 19 33.93 -21.11 10.78
CA THR A 19 32.53 -21.41 10.49
C THR A 19 31.85 -20.13 10.02
N LEU A 20 31.40 -20.09 8.76
CA LEU A 20 30.49 -19.06 8.29
C LEU A 20 29.20 -19.19 9.11
N GLN A 21 29.02 -18.29 10.06
CA GLN A 21 27.78 -18.17 10.79
C GLN A 21 26.78 -17.54 9.82
N ALA A 22 25.91 -18.37 9.24
CA ALA A 22 24.76 -17.88 8.50
C ALA A 22 23.89 -17.16 9.53
N ASP A 23 23.92 -15.83 9.53
CA ASP A 23 22.89 -15.02 10.17
C ASP A 23 21.57 -15.45 9.54
N ALA A 24 20.79 -16.22 10.28
CA ALA A 24 19.40 -16.44 9.97
C ALA A 24 18.78 -15.05 9.95
N ALA A 25 18.46 -14.55 8.75
CA ALA A 25 17.77 -13.30 8.56
C ALA A 25 16.51 -13.33 9.42
N THR A 26 16.57 -12.62 10.55
CA THR A 26 15.39 -12.25 11.31
C THR A 26 14.55 -11.44 10.34
N SER A 27 13.58 -12.07 9.69
CA SER A 27 12.54 -11.35 8.97
C SER A 27 11.68 -10.68 10.03
N THR A 28 12.20 -9.61 10.62
CA THR A 28 11.42 -8.68 11.41
C THR A 28 10.26 -8.30 10.51
N ASN A 29 9.04 -8.68 10.90
CA ASN A 29 7.83 -8.19 10.24
C ASN A 29 7.79 -6.68 10.53
N GLU A 30 8.57 -5.91 9.77
CA GLU A 30 8.55 -4.47 9.83
C GLU A 30 7.22 -4.05 9.22
N PHE A 31 6.31 -3.63 10.09
CA PHE A 31 5.10 -2.96 9.68
C PHE A 31 5.50 -1.66 9.00
N GLU A 32 5.25 -1.56 7.71
CA GLU A 32 5.46 -0.34 6.95
C GLU A 32 4.18 0.48 7.04
N PHE A 33 4.25 1.56 7.82
CA PHE A 33 3.15 2.51 7.97
C PHE A 33 3.41 3.76 7.14
N GLU A 34 2.37 4.25 6.48
CA GLU A 34 2.35 5.55 5.84
C GLU A 34 1.32 6.47 6.49
N VAL A 35 1.57 7.78 6.40
CA VAL A 35 0.64 8.82 6.84
C VAL A 35 0.37 9.77 5.68
N VAL A 36 -0.92 10.00 5.40
CA VAL A 36 -1.37 11.00 4.43
C VAL A 36 -2.16 12.09 5.15
N MET A 37 -1.98 13.34 4.73
CA MET A 37 -2.58 14.50 5.37
C MET A 37 -3.06 15.51 4.33
N VAL A 38 -4.18 16.18 4.61
CA VAL A 38 -4.67 17.32 3.83
C VAL A 38 -5.08 18.46 4.77
N ALA A 39 -4.81 19.69 4.35
CA ALA A 39 -5.35 20.88 5.00
C ALA A 39 -6.75 21.15 4.43
N ILE A 40 -7.76 21.21 5.30
CA ILE A 40 -9.15 21.54 4.94
C ILE A 40 -9.34 23.07 4.95
N SER A 41 -8.67 23.75 5.87
CA SER A 41 -8.59 25.21 5.97
C SER A 41 -7.23 25.62 6.54
N SER A 42 -7.03 26.91 6.82
CA SER A 42 -5.81 27.41 7.48
C SER A 42 -5.60 26.88 8.89
N THR A 43 -6.66 26.39 9.56
CA THR A 43 -6.62 25.91 10.95
C THR A 43 -7.11 24.48 11.13
N ARG A 44 -7.71 23.88 10.10
CA ARG A 44 -8.22 22.51 10.13
C ARG A 44 -7.47 21.63 9.14
N TRP A 45 -7.11 20.44 9.59
CA TRP A 45 -6.48 19.41 8.78
C TRP A 45 -7.10 18.05 9.11
N GLN A 46 -6.89 17.09 8.21
CA GLN A 46 -7.20 15.69 8.45
C GLN A 46 -5.98 14.85 8.11
N ALA A 47 -5.71 13.82 8.90
CA ALA A 47 -4.72 12.79 8.58
C ALA A 47 -5.30 11.38 8.69
N LEU A 48 -4.73 10.49 7.89
CA LEU A 48 -4.91 9.05 7.94
C LEU A 48 -3.54 8.40 8.08
N LYS A 49 -3.46 7.35 8.89
CA LYS A 49 -2.32 6.42 8.97
C LYS A 49 -2.80 5.08 8.44
N TYR A 50 -1.97 4.33 7.72
CA TYR A 50 -2.31 2.99 7.27
C TYR A 50 -1.10 2.09 7.14
N GLU A 51 -1.32 0.78 7.22
CA GLU A 51 -0.30 -0.23 6.95
C GLU A 51 -0.32 -0.59 5.45
N THR A 52 0.84 -0.50 4.79
CA THR A 52 0.93 -0.65 3.32
C THR A 52 0.64 -2.07 2.83
N ARG A 53 0.71 -3.09 3.71
CA ARG A 53 0.56 -4.51 3.35
C ARG A 53 -0.80 -5.12 3.67
N THR A 54 -1.51 -4.56 4.63
CA THR A 54 -2.83 -5.07 5.07
C THR A 54 -3.95 -4.15 4.64
N GLY A 55 -3.65 -2.86 4.43
CA GLY A 55 -4.66 -1.85 4.14
C GLY A 55 -5.43 -1.39 5.38
N GLU A 56 -5.09 -1.89 6.58
CA GLU A 56 -5.62 -1.41 7.84
C GLU A 56 -5.30 0.07 8.00
N ALA A 57 -6.31 0.87 8.38
CA ALA A 57 -6.19 2.32 8.43
C ALA A 57 -6.80 2.90 9.70
N TRP A 58 -6.26 4.05 10.10
CA TRP A 58 -6.69 4.82 11.25
C TRP A 58 -6.82 6.29 10.88
N ILE A 59 -7.82 6.95 11.45
CA ILE A 59 -8.04 8.39 11.36
C ILE A 59 -7.52 9.12 12.59
N ALA A 60 -6.83 10.25 12.37
CA ALA A 60 -6.47 11.15 13.45
C ALA A 60 -7.73 11.86 13.96
N SER A 61 -8.09 11.62 15.22
CA SER A 61 -9.23 12.27 15.89
C SER A 61 -8.91 12.47 17.37
N SER A 62 -9.09 13.70 17.87
CA SER A 62 -8.86 14.07 19.28
C SER A 62 -7.50 13.61 19.82
N GLY A 63 -6.44 13.75 19.02
CA GLY A 63 -5.07 13.35 19.40
C GLY A 63 -4.83 11.84 19.42
N LYS A 64 -5.74 11.03 18.87
CA LYS A 64 -5.66 9.56 18.82
C LYS A 64 -5.82 9.04 17.40
N TRP A 65 -5.23 7.88 17.14
CA TRP A 65 -5.46 7.10 15.93
C TRP A 65 -6.67 6.18 16.17
N MET A 66 -7.80 6.49 15.55
CA MET A 66 -9.03 5.71 15.63
C MET A 66 -9.13 4.77 14.44
N PRO A 67 -9.35 3.46 14.60
CA PRO A 67 -9.42 2.54 13.47
C PRO A 67 -10.60 2.89 12.56
N ILE A 68 -10.40 2.74 11.25
CA ILE A 68 -11.46 2.82 10.24
C ILE A 68 -11.88 1.38 9.94
N ALA A 69 -13.19 1.12 10.01
CA ALA A 69 -13.72 -0.21 9.76
C ALA A 69 -13.75 -0.54 8.26
N ASP A 70 -13.60 -1.82 7.92
CA ASP A 70 -13.82 -2.31 6.57
C ASP A 70 -15.19 -2.94 6.47
N THR A 71 -15.99 -2.56 5.46
CA THR A 71 -17.30 -3.18 5.24
C THR A 71 -17.21 -4.58 4.64
N ALA A 72 -16.05 -4.96 4.13
CA ALA A 72 -15.78 -6.25 3.51
C ALA A 72 -14.36 -6.73 3.85
N LYS A 73 -14.12 -8.03 3.65
CA LYS A 73 -12.79 -8.62 3.85
C LYS A 73 -11.80 -8.02 2.85
N ILE A 74 -10.74 -7.39 3.35
CA ILE A 74 -9.65 -6.86 2.53
C ILE A 74 -8.74 -8.02 2.08
N PRO A 75 -8.40 -8.13 0.78
CA PRO A 75 -7.40 -9.09 0.32
C PRO A 75 -5.99 -8.72 0.83
N LYS A 76 -5.05 -9.66 0.89
CA LYS A 76 -3.64 -9.30 1.13
C LYS A 76 -3.08 -8.67 -0.14
N GLY A 77 -2.37 -7.56 -0.02
CA GLY A 77 -1.87 -6.82 -1.17
C GLY A 77 -0.99 -5.64 -0.78
N LYS A 78 -0.62 -4.81 -1.77
CA LYS A 78 0.02 -3.53 -1.51
C LYS A 78 -1.03 -2.44 -1.62
N TYR A 79 -1.15 -1.62 -0.61
CA TYR A 79 -2.17 -0.59 -0.50
C TYR A 79 -1.59 0.80 -0.63
N VAL A 80 -2.37 1.69 -1.23
CA VAL A 80 -2.09 3.13 -1.25
C VAL A 80 -3.36 3.87 -0.88
N ILE A 81 -3.22 4.91 -0.05
CA ILE A 81 -4.30 5.86 0.21
C ILE A 81 -3.96 7.20 -0.44
N LYS A 82 -4.93 7.76 -1.16
CA LYS A 82 -4.92 9.14 -1.65
C LYS A 82 -5.99 9.92 -0.92
N MET A 83 -5.66 11.15 -0.52
CA MET A 83 -6.57 12.03 0.19
C MET A 83 -6.60 13.40 -0.46
N THR A 84 -7.76 14.03 -0.49
CA THR A 84 -7.96 15.37 -1.01
C THR A 84 -8.84 16.20 -0.08
N ALA A 85 -8.64 17.51 -0.07
CA ALA A 85 -9.54 18.44 0.58
C ALA A 85 -10.72 18.75 -0.35
N LEU A 86 -11.91 18.81 0.23
CA LEU A 86 -13.14 19.29 -0.39
C LEU A 86 -13.55 20.61 0.28
N SER A 87 -14.57 21.28 -0.24
CA SER A 87 -15.07 22.53 0.33
C SER A 87 -15.62 22.31 1.75
N GLY A 88 -14.79 22.53 2.77
CA GLY A 88 -15.13 22.38 4.19
C GLY A 88 -14.96 20.96 4.76
N ASP A 89 -14.54 20.00 3.93
CA ASP A 89 -14.41 18.59 4.29
C ASP A 89 -13.21 17.93 3.57
N TRP A 90 -13.12 16.60 3.58
CA TRP A 90 -12.09 15.83 2.92
C TRP A 90 -12.66 14.54 2.32
N ALA A 91 -11.93 13.94 1.37
CA ALA A 91 -12.24 12.63 0.83
C ALA A 91 -10.96 11.80 0.70
N ALA A 92 -11.08 10.48 0.87
CA ALA A 92 -9.98 9.56 0.66
C ALA A 92 -10.41 8.35 -0.16
N ILE A 93 -9.48 7.89 -1.01
CA ILE A 93 -9.57 6.65 -1.78
C ILE A 93 -8.42 5.75 -1.34
N ARG A 94 -8.75 4.53 -0.96
CA ARG A 94 -7.79 3.43 -0.79
C ARG A 94 -7.87 2.55 -2.03
N TYR A 95 -6.76 2.07 -2.53
CA TYR A 95 -6.76 1.04 -3.56
C TYR A 95 -5.63 0.02 -3.36
N GLU A 96 -5.88 -1.21 -3.80
CA GLU A 96 -4.86 -2.25 -3.88
C GLU A 96 -4.13 -2.13 -5.23
N VAL A 97 -2.81 -2.08 -5.19
CA VAL A 97 -1.96 -1.67 -6.31
C VAL A 97 -2.02 -2.65 -7.49
N ASN A 98 -2.16 -3.94 -7.24
CA ASN A 98 -2.09 -4.96 -8.29
C ASN A 98 -3.44 -5.20 -8.99
N THR A 99 -4.52 -5.15 -8.23
CA THR A 99 -5.89 -5.44 -8.69
C THR A 99 -6.66 -4.18 -9.07
N GLY A 100 -6.25 -3.01 -8.57
CA GLY A 100 -6.98 -1.76 -8.71
C GLY A 100 -8.30 -1.71 -7.92
N GLN A 101 -8.61 -2.75 -7.13
CA GLN A 101 -9.78 -2.74 -6.26
C GLN A 101 -9.69 -1.54 -5.32
N SER A 102 -10.77 -0.78 -5.24
CA SER A 102 -10.76 0.56 -4.64
C SER A 102 -11.91 0.74 -3.66
N TRP A 103 -11.67 1.54 -2.63
CA TRP A 103 -12.61 1.88 -1.57
C TRP A 103 -12.60 3.38 -1.33
N HIS A 104 -13.74 3.96 -1.00
CA HIS A 104 -13.84 5.33 -0.52
C HIS A 104 -14.13 5.37 0.97
N CYS A 105 -13.54 6.33 1.68
CA CYS A 105 -13.77 6.50 3.11
C CYS A 105 -15.08 7.27 3.33
N ARG A 106 -16.05 6.67 4.04
CA ARG A 106 -17.33 7.28 4.37
C ARG A 106 -17.74 6.90 5.78
N ALA A 107 -18.07 7.91 6.60
CA ALA A 107 -18.61 7.72 7.95
C ALA A 107 -17.77 6.77 8.85
N GLY A 108 -16.44 6.83 8.74
CA GLY A 108 -15.53 5.99 9.52
C GLY A 108 -15.41 4.55 9.02
N ALA A 109 -15.85 4.27 7.79
CA ALA A 109 -15.69 2.98 7.14
C ALA A 109 -15.15 3.10 5.70
N TRP A 110 -14.43 2.08 5.26
CA TRP A 110 -14.08 1.87 3.86
C TRP A 110 -15.20 1.13 3.15
N VAL A 111 -15.80 1.79 2.16
CA VAL A 111 -16.85 1.23 1.31
C VAL A 111 -16.27 0.95 -0.07
N GLU A 112 -16.48 -0.26 -0.59
CA GLU A 112 -15.96 -0.66 -1.90
C GLU A 112 -16.63 0.14 -3.03
N ILE A 113 -15.82 0.55 -4.01
CA ILE A 113 -16.28 1.19 -5.23
C ILE A 113 -16.46 0.11 -6.28
N THR A 114 -17.72 -0.23 -6.57
CA THR A 114 -18.06 -1.16 -7.64
C THR A 114 -18.27 -0.41 -8.95
N LEU A 115 -17.87 -1.05 -10.06
CA LEU A 115 -18.21 -0.53 -11.38
C LEU A 115 -19.72 -0.64 -11.58
N ALA A 116 -20.33 0.42 -12.09
CA ALA A 116 -21.67 0.32 -12.62
C ALA A 116 -21.67 -0.69 -13.79
N PRO A 117 -22.75 -1.46 -13.99
CA PRO A 117 -22.92 -2.22 -15.22
C PRO A 117 -22.75 -1.28 -16.41
N VAL A 118 -21.92 -1.67 -17.38
CA VAL A 118 -21.86 -0.96 -18.65
C VAL A 118 -23.19 -1.24 -19.34
N GLU A 119 -24.11 -0.30 -19.29
CA GLU A 119 -25.32 -0.36 -20.12
C GLU A 119 -24.87 -0.45 -21.58
N PRO A 120 -25.38 -1.41 -22.38
CA PRO A 120 -25.06 -1.50 -23.79
C PRO A 120 -25.32 -0.14 -24.43
N ILE A 121 -24.28 0.46 -25.02
CA ILE A 121 -24.43 1.69 -25.78
C ILE A 121 -25.35 1.34 -26.95
N ASP A 122 -26.59 1.84 -26.93
CA ASP A 122 -27.53 1.66 -28.04
C ASP A 122 -26.98 2.40 -29.26
N GLN A 123 -26.23 1.68 -30.09
CA GLN A 123 -25.67 2.17 -31.34
C GLN A 123 -26.75 2.42 -32.41
N SER A 124 -28.05 2.16 -32.15
CA SER A 124 -29.12 2.38 -33.12
C SER A 124 -29.50 3.85 -33.31
N ALA A 125 -29.03 4.75 -32.45
CA ALA A 125 -29.36 6.18 -32.51
C ALA A 125 -28.26 7.05 -33.15
N ASN A 126 -27.48 6.52 -34.09
CA ASN A 126 -26.65 7.37 -34.96
C ASN A 126 -27.45 7.71 -36.24
N PRO A 127 -28.20 8.82 -36.30
CA PRO A 127 -28.72 9.29 -37.58
C PRO A 127 -27.50 9.67 -38.42
N THR A 128 -27.17 8.81 -39.37
CA THR A 128 -26.28 9.16 -40.49
C THR A 128 -26.98 10.30 -41.22
N SER A 129 -26.59 11.53 -40.88
CA SER A 129 -26.98 12.75 -41.59
C SER A 129 -26.27 12.74 -42.94
N SER A 130 -26.83 12.01 -43.89
CA SER A 130 -26.57 12.19 -45.31
C SER A 130 -27.34 13.42 -45.77
N ASP A 131 -26.74 14.60 -45.64
CA ASP A 131 -27.20 15.78 -46.37
C ASP A 131 -26.19 16.06 -47.48
N GLU A 132 -26.34 15.28 -48.56
CA GLU A 132 -25.78 15.61 -49.88
C GLU A 132 -26.44 16.91 -50.35
N THR A 133 -25.75 18.02 -50.13
CA THR A 133 -26.08 19.29 -50.79
C THR A 133 -25.83 19.10 -52.29
N LYS A 134 -26.89 18.85 -53.05
CA LYS A 134 -26.85 18.92 -54.52
C LYS A 134 -26.67 20.36 -54.94
N GLU A 135 -25.48 20.60 -55.49
CA GLU A 135 -25.14 21.69 -56.39
C GLU A 135 -26.08 21.72 -57.63
N GLN A 136 -26.24 22.94 -58.16
CA GLN A 136 -26.59 23.36 -59.52
C GLN A 136 -28.01 23.90 -59.79
N PRO A 137 -28.17 24.84 -60.76
CA PRO A 137 -27.20 25.77 -61.38
C PRO A 137 -27.44 27.24 -61.06
#